data_AF-A0A533VUE6-F1
#
_entry.id   AF-A0A533VUE6-F1
#
_cell.length_a   1.000
_cell.length_b   1.000
_cell.length_c   1.000
_cell.angle_alpha   90.00
_cell.angle_beta   90.00
_cell.angle_gamma   90.00
#
_symmetry.space_group_name_H-M   'P 1'
#
loop_
_entity.id
_entity.type
_entity.pdbx_description
1 polymer ?
#
loop_
_entity_poly.entity_id
_entity_poly.type
_entity_poly.pdbx_seq_one_letter_code
_entity_poly.pdbx_strand_id
1 'polypeptide(L)'
;MLALLIYSFESGVLLQVPVSSIPVERVDIERISLRPGEIIANLVNSGATDVEIAQLQVNDAIWGGTVSPSNVIPRLGKATLSVQYPWIELEPVKISVITSNGIKFEGEIAVAILTPEFSLQLLYVFVLIGIYIGLLPVFLGLGWYPILKSLSARWYDFFLSFTVGLLVLLGVDSIKEALMMSAEAPAGFNVTLLVVFGLLASFISLMTIGGSAISSKSGVARRGLALAYLISLGIGLHNLGEGLAVGAAYAVGEIALGAFLIIGFMTHNTTEGIAIVSPLSSEKTSLKHILAVGLIAGAPTIPGALLGGFSFSNLWASLFLAIGAGAIFQVVFEVLRYMADSRGVLSIFGDLRVFLGLTLGMLAMYSTSLLVTA
;
A
#
# COMPACT_ATOMS: atom_id res chain seq x y z
N MET A 1 -11.19 -14.81 -33.37
CA MET A 1 -11.77 -13.86 -32.39
C MET A 1 -10.95 -12.59 -32.27
N LEU A 2 -9.63 -12.67 -32.00
CA LEU A 2 -8.74 -11.50 -31.91
C LEU A 2 -8.63 -10.69 -33.22
N ALA A 3 -8.59 -11.36 -34.38
CA ALA A 3 -8.55 -10.69 -35.69
C ALA A 3 -9.87 -9.97 -36.06
N LEU A 4 -11.01 -10.45 -35.55
CA LEU A 4 -12.32 -9.82 -35.73
C LEU A 4 -12.47 -8.57 -34.83
N LEU A 5 -11.86 -8.60 -33.64
CA LEU A 5 -11.77 -7.45 -32.73
C LEU A 5 -10.90 -6.33 -33.32
N ILE A 6 -9.77 -6.67 -33.94
CA ILE A 6 -8.87 -5.69 -34.60
C ILE A 6 -9.57 -5.06 -35.83
N TYR A 7 -10.25 -5.86 -36.66
CA TYR A 7 -11.00 -5.34 -37.82
C TYR A 7 -12.19 -4.44 -37.42
N SER A 8 -12.86 -4.73 -36.30
CA SER A 8 -13.92 -3.87 -35.76
C SER A 8 -13.43 -2.52 -35.22
N PHE A 9 -12.16 -2.45 -34.79
CA PHE A 9 -11.53 -1.21 -34.34
C PHE A 9 -11.08 -0.32 -35.51
N GLU A 10 -10.56 -0.91 -36.59
CA GLU A 10 -10.13 -0.15 -37.78
C GLU A 10 -11.30 0.36 -38.64
N SER A 11 -12.43 -0.37 -38.67
CA SER A 11 -13.58 -0.03 -39.53
C SER A 11 -14.48 1.08 -38.98
N GLY A 12 -14.23 1.60 -37.78
CA GLY A 12 -14.93 2.77 -37.23
C GLY A 12 -16.43 2.59 -36.97
N VAL A 13 -16.97 1.37 -37.08
CA VAL A 13 -18.42 1.09 -37.04
C VAL A 13 -19.02 1.23 -35.62
N LEU A 14 -18.21 1.27 -34.56
CA LEU A 14 -18.66 1.37 -33.17
C LEU A 14 -18.38 2.71 -32.46
N LEU A 15 -17.78 3.71 -33.14
CA LEU A 15 -17.32 4.95 -32.50
C LEU A 15 -18.04 6.23 -32.97
N GLN A 16 -19.30 6.13 -33.41
CA GLN A 16 -20.18 7.30 -33.53
C GLN A 16 -21.00 7.51 -32.25
N VAL A 17 -20.34 7.50 -31.10
CA VAL A 17 -20.87 8.23 -29.95
C VAL A 17 -20.39 9.66 -30.16
N PRO A 18 -21.28 10.67 -30.22
CA PRO A 18 -20.83 12.05 -30.13
C PRO A 18 -20.24 12.23 -28.74
N VAL A 19 -18.92 12.02 -28.62
CA VAL A 19 -18.17 12.43 -27.45
C VAL A 19 -18.29 13.94 -27.45
N SER A 20 -19.11 14.48 -26.54
CA SER A 20 -19.12 15.91 -26.29
C SER A 20 -17.67 16.31 -26.05
N SER A 21 -17.07 17.07 -26.96
CA SER A 21 -15.69 17.52 -26.89
C SER A 21 -15.50 18.62 -25.85
N ILE A 22 -16.35 18.65 -24.81
CA ILE A 22 -16.18 19.51 -23.66
C ILE A 22 -14.94 18.96 -22.96
N PRO A 23 -13.83 19.72 -22.90
CA PRO A 23 -12.69 19.31 -22.11
C PRO A 23 -13.17 19.05 -20.69
N VAL A 24 -12.97 17.83 -20.20
CA VAL A 24 -13.26 17.53 -18.80
C VAL A 24 -12.17 18.24 -18.00
N GLU A 25 -12.49 19.43 -17.50
CA GLU A 25 -11.69 20.08 -16.49
C GLU A 25 -11.65 19.19 -15.26
N ARG A 26 -10.50 19.12 -14.62
CA ARG A 26 -10.37 18.42 -13.34
C ARG A 26 -9.26 19.06 -12.52
N VAL A 27 -9.62 19.54 -11.34
CA VAL A 27 -8.69 20.07 -10.35
C VAL A 27 -8.77 19.16 -9.14
N ASP A 28 -7.70 18.41 -8.88
CA ASP A 28 -7.59 17.60 -7.68
C ASP A 28 -6.92 18.43 -6.57
N ILE A 29 -7.47 18.38 -5.36
CA ILE A 29 -6.90 19.02 -4.17
C ILE A 29 -6.06 17.96 -3.44
N GLU A 30 -4.75 17.91 -3.71
CA GLU A 30 -3.87 16.83 -3.21
C GLU A 30 -3.62 16.90 -1.70
N ARG A 31 -3.59 18.10 -1.12
CA ARG A 31 -3.31 18.31 0.31
C ARG A 31 -3.90 19.62 0.80
N ILE A 32 -4.57 19.57 1.94
CA ILE A 32 -5.01 20.76 2.68
C ILE A 32 -4.20 20.83 3.97
N SER A 33 -3.62 21.99 4.25
CA SER A 33 -2.83 22.28 5.45
C SER A 33 -3.44 23.44 6.20
N LEU A 34 -3.59 23.28 7.51
CA LEU A 34 -4.18 24.24 8.41
C LEU A 34 -3.08 24.88 9.26
N ARG A 35 -2.96 26.19 9.15
CA ARG A 35 -2.11 27.05 9.99
C ARG A 35 -3.00 27.98 10.80
N PRO A 36 -2.50 28.59 11.89
CA PRO A 36 -3.31 29.53 12.66
C PRO A 36 -3.90 30.65 11.76
N GLY A 37 -5.22 30.64 11.57
CA GLY A 37 -5.94 31.62 10.75
C GLY A 37 -5.77 31.49 9.22
N GLU A 38 -5.12 30.44 8.73
CA GLU A 38 -4.83 30.25 7.31
C GLU A 38 -5.08 28.80 6.89
N ILE A 39 -5.70 28.63 5.72
CA ILE A 39 -5.84 27.35 5.04
C ILE A 39 -5.02 27.39 3.75
N ILE A 40 -4.18 26.38 3.55
CA ILE A 40 -3.34 26.21 2.37
C ILE A 40 -3.74 24.92 1.67
N ALA A 41 -4.08 24.97 0.39
CA ALA A 41 -4.43 23.79 -0.40
C ALA A 41 -3.55 23.67 -1.64
N ASN A 42 -3.01 22.47 -1.89
CA ASN A 42 -2.25 22.16 -3.09
C ASN A 42 -3.20 21.64 -4.17
N LEU A 43 -3.25 22.35 -5.29
CA LEU A 43 -4.08 22.05 -6.45
C LEU A 43 -3.23 21.42 -7.55
N VAL A 44 -3.78 20.41 -8.23
CA VAL A 44 -3.19 19.83 -9.43
C VAL A 44 -4.25 19.76 -10.52
N ASN A 45 -3.93 20.30 -11.70
CA ASN A 45 -4.79 20.15 -12.86
C ASN A 45 -4.55 18.80 -13.51
N SER A 46 -5.45 17.85 -13.29
CA SER A 46 -5.41 16.51 -13.90
C SER A 46 -6.31 16.39 -15.13
N GLY A 47 -6.95 17.49 -15.53
CA GLY A 47 -7.79 17.59 -16.72
C GLY A 47 -7.01 17.56 -18.04
N ALA A 48 -7.75 17.57 -19.13
CA ALA A 48 -7.18 17.50 -20.49
C ALA A 48 -6.61 18.84 -21.00
N THR A 49 -7.00 19.95 -20.38
CA THR A 49 -6.66 21.32 -20.79
C THR A 49 -6.26 22.16 -19.60
N ASP A 50 -5.72 23.34 -19.86
CA ASP A 50 -5.46 24.35 -18.83
C ASP A 50 -6.78 24.76 -18.16
N VAL A 51 -6.72 25.01 -16.85
CA VAL A 51 -7.89 25.37 -16.03
C VAL A 51 -7.63 26.68 -15.34
N GLU A 52 -8.56 27.62 -15.43
CA GLU A 52 -8.53 28.89 -14.70
C GLU A 52 -9.45 28.82 -13.48
N ILE A 53 -8.91 29.10 -12.29
CA ILE A 53 -9.67 29.23 -11.06
C ILE A 53 -10.29 30.63 -11.01
N ALA A 54 -11.63 30.69 -11.05
CA ALA A 54 -12.39 31.94 -11.05
C ALA A 54 -12.87 32.33 -9.66
N GLN A 55 -13.21 31.34 -8.82
CA GLN A 55 -13.78 31.59 -7.50
C GLN A 55 -13.35 30.53 -6.48
N LEU A 56 -13.30 30.97 -5.22
CA LEU A 56 -12.95 30.16 -4.06
C LEU A 56 -14.11 30.18 -3.06
N GLN A 57 -14.37 29.04 -2.43
CA GLN A 57 -15.35 28.91 -1.35
C GLN A 57 -14.73 28.18 -0.15
N VAL A 58 -15.14 28.59 1.06
CA VAL A 58 -14.90 27.86 2.30
C VAL A 58 -16.24 27.66 2.98
N ASN A 59 -16.60 26.41 3.30
CA ASN A 59 -17.90 26.02 3.85
C ASN A 59 -19.08 26.58 3.03
N ASP A 60 -18.99 26.42 1.70
CA ASP A 60 -19.95 26.90 0.69
C ASP A 60 -20.17 28.43 0.63
N ALA A 61 -19.43 29.21 1.44
CA ALA A 61 -19.41 30.66 1.36
C ALA A 61 -18.30 31.14 0.43
N ILE A 62 -18.58 32.15 -0.39
CA ILE A 62 -17.58 32.80 -1.23
C ILE A 62 -16.54 33.47 -0.34
N TRP A 63 -15.27 33.16 -0.56
CA TRP A 63 -14.18 33.72 0.23
C TRP A 63 -13.02 34.18 -0.66
N GLY A 64 -12.23 35.12 -0.14
CA GLY A 64 -11.03 35.61 -0.83
C GLY A 64 -9.82 34.70 -0.60
N GLY A 65 -8.96 34.58 -1.59
CA GLY A 65 -7.71 33.83 -1.48
C GLY A 65 -6.78 34.10 -2.66
N THR A 66 -5.57 33.58 -2.58
CA THR A 66 -4.57 33.70 -3.65
C THR A 66 -4.22 32.33 -4.20
N VAL A 67 -4.05 32.25 -5.52
CA VAL A 67 -3.57 31.04 -6.21
C VAL A 67 -2.21 31.38 -6.81
N SER A 68 -1.18 30.67 -6.38
CA SER A 68 0.22 30.86 -6.81
C SER A 68 0.73 29.63 -7.56
N PRO A 69 1.50 29.75 -8.65
CA PRO A 69 2.05 31.00 -9.23
C PRO A 69 1.05 31.79 -10.09
N SER A 70 -0.04 31.17 -10.53
CA SER A 70 -1.06 31.77 -11.41
C SER A 70 -2.41 31.14 -11.11
N ASN A 71 -3.51 31.88 -11.37
CA ASN A 71 -4.87 31.35 -11.34
C ASN A 71 -5.16 30.41 -12.53
N VAL A 72 -4.34 30.46 -13.59
CA VAL A 72 -4.35 29.50 -14.70
C VAL A 72 -3.35 28.39 -14.40
N ILE A 73 -3.86 27.17 -14.23
CA ILE A 73 -3.08 25.98 -13.93
C ILE A 73 -2.96 25.17 -15.23
N PRO A 74 -1.74 25.06 -15.82
CA PRO A 74 -1.54 24.26 -17.02
C PRO A 74 -1.89 22.78 -16.79
N ARG A 75 -2.14 22.02 -17.85
CA ARG A 75 -2.31 20.56 -17.73
C ARG A 75 -1.13 19.90 -16.99
N LEU A 76 -1.42 19.08 -15.99
CA LEU A 76 -0.46 18.46 -15.05
C LEU A 76 0.35 19.49 -14.22
N GLY A 77 -0.04 20.76 -14.28
CA GLY A 77 0.52 21.84 -13.49
C GLY A 77 0.02 21.79 -12.06
N LYS A 78 0.79 22.43 -11.16
CA LYS A 78 0.48 22.56 -9.74
C LYS A 78 0.29 24.03 -9.38
N ALA A 79 -0.60 24.29 -8.44
CA ALA A 79 -0.74 25.60 -7.82
C ALA A 79 -1.01 25.46 -6.32
N THR A 80 -0.71 26.50 -5.56
CA THR A 80 -1.00 26.58 -4.12
C THR A 80 -2.06 27.66 -3.91
N LEU A 81 -3.17 27.24 -3.33
CA LEU A 81 -4.25 28.08 -2.86
C LEU A 81 -3.97 28.47 -1.40
N SER A 82 -3.96 29.76 -1.09
CA SER A 82 -3.86 30.30 0.27
C SER A 82 -5.10 31.11 0.60
N VAL A 83 -5.77 30.76 1.69
CA VAL A 83 -7.02 31.37 2.15
C VAL A 83 -6.87 31.81 3.60
N GLN A 84 -7.01 33.10 3.87
CA GLN A 84 -7.03 33.63 5.24
C GLN A 84 -8.42 33.37 5.83
N TYR A 85 -8.54 32.35 6.67
CA TYR A 85 -9.81 31.89 7.21
C TYR A 85 -9.65 31.44 8.67
N PRO A 86 -10.43 31.98 9.61
CA PRO A 86 -10.36 31.64 11.03
C PRO A 86 -11.09 30.31 11.31
N TRP A 87 -10.53 29.20 10.86
CA TRP A 87 -11.08 27.87 11.14
C TRP A 87 -11.02 27.56 12.64
N ILE A 88 -11.93 26.70 13.08
CA ILE A 88 -12.09 26.27 14.47
C ILE A 88 -11.60 24.83 14.60
N GLU A 89 -10.83 24.56 15.64
CA GLU A 89 -10.32 23.21 15.91
C GLU A 89 -11.47 22.23 16.14
N LEU A 90 -11.35 21.02 15.58
CA LEU A 90 -12.32 19.94 15.61
C LEU A 90 -13.63 20.19 14.83
N GLU A 91 -13.72 21.29 14.07
CA GLU A 91 -14.83 21.50 13.14
C GLU A 91 -14.46 21.06 11.71
N PRO A 92 -15.42 20.57 10.91
CA PRO A 92 -15.17 20.24 9.52
C PRO A 92 -14.91 21.51 8.70
N VAL A 93 -13.98 21.42 7.76
CA VAL A 93 -13.63 22.51 6.85
C VAL A 93 -13.70 21.99 5.42
N LYS A 94 -14.61 22.56 4.64
CA LYS A 94 -14.78 22.28 3.22
C LYS A 94 -14.21 23.42 2.39
N ILE A 95 -13.28 23.12 1.50
CA ILE A 95 -12.75 24.07 0.52
C ILE A 95 -13.29 23.70 -0.84
N SER A 96 -13.65 24.69 -1.64
CA SER A 96 -14.01 24.47 -3.02
C SER A 96 -13.40 25.52 -3.93
N VAL A 97 -12.99 25.07 -5.11
CA VAL A 97 -12.55 25.92 -6.20
C VAL A 97 -13.54 25.77 -7.35
N ILE A 98 -13.92 26.90 -7.95
CA ILE A 98 -14.82 26.95 -9.09
C ILE A 98 -14.04 27.52 -10.28
N THR A 99 -14.07 26.80 -11.40
CA THR A 99 -13.37 27.20 -12.62
C THR A 99 -14.11 28.31 -13.35
N SER A 100 -13.47 28.94 -14.33
CA SER A 100 -14.12 29.93 -15.22
C SER A 100 -15.29 29.35 -16.02
N ASN A 101 -15.33 28.02 -16.21
CA ASN A 101 -16.45 27.29 -16.81
C ASN A 101 -17.54 26.91 -15.79
N GLY A 102 -17.41 27.32 -14.53
CA GLY A 102 -18.41 27.11 -13.48
C GLY A 102 -18.42 25.70 -12.88
N ILE A 103 -17.38 24.89 -13.10
CA ILE A 103 -17.26 23.54 -12.53
C ILE A 103 -16.66 23.65 -11.13
N LYS A 104 -17.31 23.04 -10.14
CA LYS A 104 -16.89 23.04 -8.74
C LYS A 104 -16.09 21.77 -8.42
N PHE A 105 -14.91 21.96 -7.82
CA PHE A 105 -14.09 20.90 -7.24
C PHE A 105 -13.92 21.18 -5.75
N GLU A 106 -13.98 20.14 -4.93
CA GLU A 106 -14.01 20.28 -3.47
C GLU A 106 -13.09 19.30 -2.77
N GLY A 107 -12.61 19.73 -1.60
CA GLY A 107 -11.85 18.93 -0.66
C GLY A 107 -12.32 19.24 0.74
N GLU A 108 -12.37 18.22 1.58
CA GLU A 108 -12.91 18.31 2.93
C GLU A 108 -11.88 17.80 3.93
N ILE A 109 -11.77 18.51 5.06
CA ILE A 109 -11.16 18.02 6.27
C ILE A 109 -12.31 17.76 7.25
N ALA A 110 -12.54 16.50 7.62
CA ALA A 110 -13.63 16.14 8.52
C ALA A 110 -13.43 16.72 9.93
N VAL A 111 -12.17 16.82 10.38
CA VAL A 111 -11.79 17.33 11.70
C VAL A 111 -10.59 18.26 11.56
N ALA A 112 -10.82 19.58 11.62
CA ALA A 112 -9.75 20.56 11.49
C ALA A 112 -8.79 20.53 12.68
N ILE A 113 -7.53 20.19 12.44
CA ILE A 113 -6.45 20.32 13.42
C ILE A 113 -5.26 21.03 12.77
N LEU A 114 -4.41 21.65 13.59
CA LEU A 114 -3.17 22.25 13.08
C LEU A 114 -2.35 21.19 12.33
N THR A 115 -2.03 21.48 11.07
CA THR A 115 -1.18 20.58 10.30
C THR A 115 0.19 20.56 10.93
N PRO A 116 0.71 19.38 11.30
CA PRO A 116 2.01 19.29 11.96
C PRO A 116 3.12 19.88 11.10
N GLU A 117 3.85 20.86 11.62
CA GLU A 117 5.08 21.33 11.00
C GLU A 117 6.23 20.37 11.29
N PHE A 118 7.22 20.36 10.39
CA PHE A 118 8.41 19.54 10.57
C PHE A 118 9.10 19.89 11.90
N SER A 119 9.22 18.89 12.78
CA SER A 119 9.94 18.99 14.04
C SER A 119 10.61 17.67 14.38
N LEU A 120 11.69 17.70 15.16
CA LEU A 120 12.33 16.47 15.65
C LEU A 120 11.39 15.63 16.51
N GLN A 121 10.45 16.27 17.20
CA GLN A 121 9.43 15.58 17.99
C GLN A 121 8.47 14.80 17.08
N LEU A 122 8.00 15.40 15.98
CA LEU A 122 7.16 14.73 15.00
C LEU A 122 7.90 13.59 14.30
N LEU A 123 9.18 13.79 13.95
CA LEU A 123 10.04 12.75 13.41
C LEU A 123 10.10 11.55 14.37
N TYR A 124 10.30 11.81 15.66
CA TYR A 124 10.32 10.78 16.70
C TYR A 124 8.98 10.05 16.81
N VAL A 125 7.85 10.76 16.74
CA VAL A 125 6.51 10.15 16.74
C VAL A 125 6.34 9.20 15.55
N PHE A 126 6.68 9.61 14.33
CA PHE A 126 6.57 8.72 13.16
C PHE A 126 7.50 7.51 13.23
N VAL A 127 8.70 7.67 13.79
CA VAL A 127 9.60 6.55 14.06
C VAL A 127 8.97 5.57 15.06
N LEU A 128 8.40 6.09 16.16
CA LEU A 128 7.69 5.24 17.12
C LEU A 128 6.50 4.51 16.49
N ILE A 129 5.69 5.21 15.71
CA ILE A 129 4.56 4.64 14.96
C ILE A 129 5.06 3.48 14.09
N GLY A 130 6.08 3.69 13.26
CA GLY A 130 6.66 2.63 12.43
C GLY A 130 7.22 1.45 13.24
N ILE A 131 7.79 1.71 14.42
CA ILE A 131 8.26 0.66 15.32
C ILE A 131 7.09 -0.15 15.88
N TYR A 132 6.04 0.49 16.40
CA TYR A 132 4.92 -0.19 17.06
C TYR A 132 4.03 -0.96 16.08
N ILE A 133 3.93 -0.49 14.84
CA ILE A 133 3.05 -1.09 13.83
C ILE A 133 3.74 -2.22 13.09
N GLY A 134 5.00 -2.04 12.68
CA GLY A 134 5.69 -3.01 11.84
C GLY A 134 6.84 -3.72 12.53
N LEU A 135 7.82 -2.96 13.04
CA LEU A 135 9.06 -3.55 13.53
C LEU A 135 8.83 -4.48 14.74
N LEU A 136 8.21 -3.96 15.79
CA LEU A 136 7.97 -4.71 17.02
C LEU A 136 7.06 -5.92 16.78
N PRO A 137 5.91 -5.81 16.08
CA PRO A 137 5.03 -6.96 15.88
C PRO A 137 5.64 -8.06 15.04
N VAL A 138 6.38 -7.73 13.97
CA VAL A 138 7.14 -8.71 13.20
C VAL A 138 8.08 -9.49 14.14
N PHE A 139 8.83 -8.79 15.01
CA PHE A 139 9.70 -9.44 15.99
C PHE A 139 8.95 -10.30 17.02
N LEU A 140 7.76 -9.89 17.45
CA LEU A 140 6.88 -10.72 18.30
C LEU A 140 6.50 -12.02 17.57
N GLY A 141 6.17 -11.93 16.29
CA GLY A 141 5.91 -13.09 15.43
C GLY A 141 7.12 -14.00 15.25
N LEU A 142 8.32 -13.43 15.05
CA LEU A 142 9.57 -14.21 14.99
C LEU A 142 9.86 -14.97 16.30
N GLY A 143 9.31 -14.49 17.42
CA GLY A 143 9.36 -15.15 18.73
C GLY A 143 8.78 -16.57 18.74
N TRP A 144 7.99 -16.96 17.73
CA TRP A 144 7.48 -18.32 17.55
C TRP A 144 8.51 -19.32 17.02
N TYR A 145 9.68 -18.85 16.56
CA TYR A 145 10.73 -19.71 16.01
C TYR A 145 11.14 -20.90 16.91
N PRO A 146 11.35 -20.76 18.24
CA PRO A 146 11.72 -21.89 19.09
C PRO A 146 10.65 -22.99 19.13
N ILE A 147 9.37 -22.60 19.10
CA ILE A 147 8.24 -23.51 19.07
C ILE A 147 8.22 -24.24 17.73
N LEU A 148 8.27 -23.50 16.61
CA LEU A 148 8.21 -24.08 15.27
C LEU A 148 9.36 -25.05 15.00
N LYS A 149 10.57 -24.73 15.48
CA LYS A 149 11.74 -25.60 15.37
C LYS A 149 11.60 -26.92 16.14
N SER A 150 10.79 -26.96 17.19
CA SER A 150 10.57 -28.18 17.98
C SER A 150 9.56 -29.15 17.34
N LEU A 151 8.89 -28.72 16.28
CA LEU A 151 7.86 -29.51 15.62
C LEU A 151 8.45 -30.61 14.74
N SER A 152 7.77 -31.75 14.66
CA SER A 152 8.17 -32.84 13.78
C SER A 152 8.09 -32.41 12.31
N ALA A 153 8.92 -33.03 11.45
CA ALA A 153 8.88 -32.82 10.00
C ALA A 153 7.48 -33.00 9.36
N ARG A 154 6.57 -33.74 10.02
CA ARG A 154 5.16 -33.90 9.59
C ARG A 154 4.34 -32.61 9.58
N TRP A 155 4.71 -31.64 10.41
CA TRP A 155 4.04 -30.35 10.55
C TRP A 155 4.63 -29.28 9.64
N TYR A 156 5.81 -29.53 9.06
CA TYR A 156 6.50 -28.57 8.21
C TYR A 156 5.63 -28.06 7.05
N ASP A 157 4.94 -28.96 6.34
CA ASP A 157 4.07 -28.55 5.22
C ASP A 157 2.80 -27.84 5.66
N PHE A 158 2.30 -28.18 6.85
CA PHE A 158 1.17 -27.46 7.43
C PHE A 158 1.55 -25.99 7.67
N PHE A 159 2.69 -25.73 8.32
CA PHE A 159 3.13 -24.35 8.58
C PHE A 159 3.52 -23.61 7.29
N LEU A 160 4.14 -24.32 6.34
CA LEU A 160 4.51 -23.72 5.07
C LEU A 160 3.27 -23.37 4.21
N SER A 161 2.25 -24.23 4.19
CA SER A 161 0.97 -23.94 3.53
C SER A 161 0.14 -22.89 4.29
N PHE A 162 0.21 -22.87 5.62
CA PHE A 162 -0.34 -21.79 6.44
C PHE A 162 0.26 -20.43 6.08
N THR A 163 1.59 -20.36 5.94
CA THR A 163 2.27 -19.18 5.40
C THR A 163 1.77 -18.80 4.02
N VAL A 164 1.60 -19.77 3.10
CA VAL A 164 1.02 -19.47 1.78
C VAL A 164 -0.38 -18.89 1.91
N GLY A 165 -1.22 -19.43 2.79
CA GLY A 165 -2.58 -18.93 3.03
C GLY A 165 -2.60 -17.48 3.53
N LEU A 166 -1.72 -17.14 4.49
CA LEU A 166 -1.53 -15.77 4.97
C LEU A 166 -1.13 -14.84 3.82
N LEU A 167 -0.07 -15.21 3.09
CA LEU A 167 0.51 -14.39 2.03
C LEU A 167 -0.43 -14.20 0.84
N VAL A 168 -1.27 -15.19 0.49
CA VAL A 168 -2.25 -15.05 -0.59
C VAL A 168 -3.26 -13.96 -0.27
N LEU A 169 -3.82 -13.95 0.95
CA LEU A 169 -4.77 -12.89 1.33
C LEU A 169 -4.08 -11.54 1.50
N LEU A 170 -2.87 -11.50 2.07
CA LEU A 170 -2.07 -10.27 2.17
C LEU A 170 -1.81 -9.65 0.78
N GLY A 171 -1.46 -10.48 -0.21
CA GLY A 171 -1.26 -10.04 -1.58
C GLY A 171 -2.54 -9.52 -2.24
N VAL A 172 -3.69 -10.16 -1.98
CA VAL A 172 -4.99 -9.69 -2.47
C VAL A 172 -5.39 -8.36 -1.84
N ASP A 173 -5.17 -8.21 -0.53
CA ASP A 173 -5.47 -6.98 0.19
C ASP A 173 -4.60 -5.82 -0.31
N SER A 174 -3.30 -6.07 -0.51
CA SER A 174 -2.37 -5.12 -1.13
C SER A 174 -2.83 -4.65 -2.52
N ILE A 175 -3.37 -5.56 -3.36
CA ILE A 175 -3.92 -5.18 -4.66
C ILE A 175 -5.16 -4.30 -4.49
N LYS A 176 -6.07 -4.70 -3.60
CA LYS A 176 -7.31 -3.96 -3.33
C LYS A 176 -6.99 -2.53 -2.90
N GLU A 177 -6.08 -2.37 -1.93
CA GLU A 177 -5.64 -1.05 -1.46
C GLU A 177 -4.98 -0.25 -2.59
N ALA A 178 -4.08 -0.86 -3.36
CA ALA A 178 -3.46 -0.19 -4.51
C ALA A 178 -4.51 0.31 -5.53
N LEU A 179 -5.57 -0.47 -5.77
CA LEU A 179 -6.65 -0.08 -6.68
C LEU A 179 -7.54 1.02 -6.09
N MET A 180 -7.85 0.97 -4.79
CA MET A 180 -8.58 2.03 -4.10
C MET A 180 -7.84 3.36 -4.18
N MET A 181 -6.54 3.36 -3.87
CA MET A 181 -5.69 4.56 -3.99
C MET A 181 -5.56 5.01 -5.44
N SER A 182 -5.56 4.09 -6.41
CA SER A 182 -5.51 4.45 -7.83
C SER A 182 -6.76 5.21 -8.28
N ALA A 183 -7.92 4.95 -7.68
CA ALA A 183 -9.17 5.64 -7.99
C ALA A 183 -9.17 7.09 -7.49
N GLU A 184 -8.44 7.37 -6.40
CA GLU A 184 -8.27 8.70 -5.81
C GLU A 184 -7.02 9.43 -6.34
N ALA A 185 -6.26 8.81 -7.23
CA ALA A 185 -5.07 9.43 -7.81
C ALA A 185 -5.45 10.42 -8.95
N PRO A 186 -4.55 11.38 -9.28
CA PRO A 186 -4.84 12.36 -10.32
C PRO A 186 -5.17 11.72 -11.68
N ALA A 187 -6.29 12.13 -12.30
CA ALA A 187 -6.81 11.55 -13.54
C ALA A 187 -5.88 11.64 -14.75
N GLY A 188 -4.87 12.51 -14.69
CA GLY A 188 -3.88 12.70 -15.74
C GLY A 188 -2.97 11.48 -15.95
N PHE A 189 -2.98 10.52 -15.01
CA PHE A 189 -2.22 9.28 -15.07
C PHE A 189 -3.15 8.06 -15.10
N ASN A 190 -2.81 7.05 -15.91
CA ASN A 190 -3.46 5.74 -15.82
C ASN A 190 -2.83 4.93 -14.68
N VAL A 191 -3.22 5.26 -13.45
CA VAL A 191 -2.62 4.66 -12.24
C VAL A 191 -2.98 3.19 -12.10
N THR A 192 -4.14 2.75 -12.60
CA THR A 192 -4.49 1.32 -12.64
C THR A 192 -3.48 0.52 -13.48
N LEU A 193 -3.07 1.01 -14.66
CA LEU A 193 -2.01 0.37 -15.43
C LEU A 193 -0.65 0.42 -14.71
N LEU A 194 -0.39 1.49 -13.96
CA LEU A 194 0.82 1.60 -13.14
C LEU A 194 0.83 0.55 -12.01
N VAL A 195 -0.32 0.27 -11.38
CA VAL A 195 -0.49 -0.81 -10.40
C VAL A 195 -0.19 -2.17 -11.04
N VAL A 196 -0.80 -2.47 -12.19
CA VAL A 196 -0.54 -3.73 -12.91
C VAL A 196 0.94 -3.85 -13.28
N PHE A 197 1.55 -2.77 -13.75
CA PHE A 197 2.96 -2.72 -14.08
C PHE A 197 3.85 -2.97 -12.85
N GLY A 198 3.60 -2.28 -11.73
CA GLY A 198 4.37 -2.45 -10.48
C GLY A 198 4.30 -3.88 -9.94
N LEU A 199 3.12 -4.48 -9.98
CA LEU A 199 2.90 -5.87 -9.59
C LEU A 199 3.67 -6.84 -10.48
N LEU A 200 3.53 -6.73 -11.81
CA LEU A 200 4.19 -7.65 -12.73
C LEU A 200 5.72 -7.45 -12.74
N ALA A 201 6.17 -6.20 -12.72
CA ALA A 201 7.59 -5.87 -12.73
C ALA A 201 8.28 -6.41 -11.47
N SER A 202 7.72 -6.19 -10.28
CA SER A 202 8.26 -6.71 -9.03
C SER A 202 8.27 -8.25 -9.01
N PHE A 203 7.18 -8.89 -9.42
CA PHE A 203 7.11 -10.35 -9.53
C PHE A 203 8.21 -10.92 -10.44
N ILE A 204 8.35 -10.36 -11.65
CA ILE A 204 9.34 -10.83 -12.64
C ILE A 204 10.77 -10.54 -12.17
N SER A 205 11.03 -9.35 -11.64
CA SER A 205 12.34 -8.97 -11.09
C SER A 205 12.76 -9.92 -9.97
N LEU A 206 11.87 -10.23 -9.03
CA LEU A 206 12.19 -11.16 -7.94
C LEU A 206 12.30 -12.60 -8.43
N MET A 207 11.55 -13.01 -9.45
CA MET A 207 11.70 -14.33 -10.05
C MET A 207 13.07 -14.51 -10.71
N THR A 208 13.58 -13.47 -11.39
CA THR A 208 14.92 -13.50 -12.00
C THR A 208 16.05 -13.49 -10.97
N ILE A 209 15.92 -12.70 -9.89
CA ILE A 209 16.93 -12.62 -8.82
C ILE A 209 16.88 -13.87 -7.93
N GLY A 210 15.69 -14.26 -7.47
CA GLY A 210 15.43 -15.32 -6.51
C GLY A 210 15.60 -16.73 -7.05
N GLY A 211 15.38 -16.95 -8.36
CA GLY A 211 15.51 -18.27 -8.98
C GLY A 211 16.91 -18.89 -8.86
N SER A 212 17.95 -18.05 -8.73
CA SER A 212 19.33 -18.50 -8.49
C SER A 212 19.59 -18.90 -7.02
N ALA A 213 18.91 -18.25 -6.07
CA ALA A 213 19.09 -18.45 -4.63
C ALA A 213 18.38 -19.71 -4.12
N ILE A 214 17.26 -20.10 -4.75
CA ILE A 214 16.48 -21.30 -4.42
C ILE A 214 16.64 -22.33 -5.53
N SER A 215 17.89 -22.74 -5.73
CA SER A 215 18.19 -23.79 -6.69
C SER A 215 17.82 -25.16 -6.11
N SER A 216 17.11 -25.96 -6.90
CA SER A 216 17.56 -27.28 -7.36
C SER A 216 18.62 -28.00 -6.52
N LYS A 217 19.83 -27.46 -6.59
CA LYS A 217 21.05 -28.09 -6.10
C LYS A 217 21.45 -27.63 -4.70
N SER A 218 20.73 -26.68 -4.11
CA SER A 218 20.98 -26.15 -2.78
C SER A 218 20.42 -27.09 -1.70
N GLY A 219 21.17 -27.29 -0.61
CA GLY A 219 20.69 -28.06 0.55
C GLY A 219 19.48 -27.42 1.24
N VAL A 220 18.70 -28.23 1.95
CA VAL A 220 17.43 -27.84 2.59
C VAL A 220 17.58 -26.60 3.47
N ALA A 221 18.61 -26.55 4.32
CA ALA A 221 18.90 -25.41 5.19
C ALA A 221 19.08 -24.08 4.41
N ARG A 222 19.83 -24.13 3.30
CA ARG A 222 20.13 -22.95 2.47
C ARG A 222 18.87 -22.45 1.76
N ARG A 223 18.02 -23.37 1.30
CA ARG A 223 16.74 -23.03 0.67
C ARG A 223 15.76 -22.42 1.66
N GLY A 224 15.60 -23.01 2.84
CA GLY A 224 14.74 -22.46 3.89
C GLY A 224 15.17 -21.04 4.29
N LEU A 225 16.47 -20.81 4.41
CA LEU A 225 17.02 -19.47 4.65
C LEU A 225 16.73 -18.50 3.50
N ALA A 226 16.95 -18.90 2.26
CA ALA A 226 16.66 -18.06 1.10
C ALA A 226 15.16 -17.71 0.99
N LEU A 227 14.28 -18.67 1.27
CA LEU A 227 12.83 -18.44 1.36
C LEU A 227 12.48 -17.43 2.46
N ALA A 228 13.07 -17.56 3.65
CA ALA A 228 12.82 -16.61 4.75
C ALA A 228 13.21 -15.17 4.37
N TYR A 229 14.34 -14.99 3.67
CA TYR A 229 14.77 -13.67 3.18
C TYR A 229 13.85 -13.11 2.08
N LEU A 230 13.37 -13.94 1.17
CA LEU A 230 12.42 -13.50 0.13
C LEU A 230 11.06 -13.16 0.73
N ILE A 231 10.54 -14.00 1.64
CA ILE A 231 9.31 -13.72 2.40
C ILE A 231 9.45 -12.38 3.13
N SER A 232 10.54 -12.21 3.86
CA SER A 232 10.85 -10.98 4.59
C SER A 232 10.94 -9.74 3.68
N LEU A 233 11.53 -9.86 2.49
CA LEU A 233 11.59 -8.77 1.52
C LEU A 233 10.20 -8.38 0.98
N GLY A 234 9.38 -9.37 0.62
CA GLY A 234 8.02 -9.14 0.13
C GLY A 234 7.15 -8.45 1.19
N ILE A 235 7.19 -8.97 2.43
CA ILE A 235 6.53 -8.37 3.58
C ILE A 235 7.07 -6.95 3.86
N GLY A 236 8.38 -6.75 3.81
CA GLY A 236 8.97 -5.43 4.02
C GLY A 236 8.49 -4.37 3.03
N LEU A 237 8.31 -4.73 1.76
CA LEU A 237 7.75 -3.83 0.76
C LEU A 237 6.26 -3.53 1.01
N HIS A 238 5.50 -4.49 1.52
CA HIS A 238 4.12 -4.26 1.96
C HIS A 238 4.06 -3.32 3.17
N ASN A 239 4.87 -3.57 4.21
CA ASN A 239 4.92 -2.76 5.43
C ASN A 239 5.39 -1.32 5.20
N LEU A 240 6.15 -1.06 4.12
CA LEU A 240 6.41 0.30 3.66
C LEU A 240 5.12 1.04 3.29
N GLY A 241 4.19 0.36 2.60
CA GLY A 241 2.88 0.88 2.23
C GLY A 241 1.99 1.15 3.44
N GLU A 242 1.97 0.24 4.42
CA GLU A 242 1.24 0.45 5.69
C GLU A 242 1.75 1.68 6.43
N GLY A 243 3.07 1.82 6.54
CA GLY A 243 3.68 3.00 7.12
C GLY A 243 3.19 4.26 6.40
N LEU A 244 3.19 4.25 5.06
CA LEU A 244 2.72 5.37 4.26
C LEU A 244 1.26 5.74 4.56
N ALA A 245 0.37 4.75 4.66
CA ALA A 245 -1.05 4.96 4.97
C ALA A 245 -1.25 5.56 6.38
N VAL A 246 -0.58 5.02 7.40
CA VAL A 246 -0.70 5.52 8.78
C VAL A 246 -0.09 6.91 8.93
N GLY A 247 1.07 7.14 8.31
CA GLY A 247 1.70 8.46 8.29
C GLY A 247 0.78 9.52 7.69
N ALA A 248 0.12 9.20 6.58
CA ALA A 248 -0.83 10.08 5.92
C ALA A 248 -2.08 10.35 6.77
N ALA A 249 -2.69 9.30 7.34
CA ALA A 249 -3.85 9.45 8.22
C ALA A 249 -3.53 10.36 9.43
N TYR A 250 -2.35 10.19 10.03
CA TYR A 250 -1.90 11.03 11.13
C TYR A 250 -1.65 12.49 10.71
N ALA A 251 -1.13 12.72 9.50
CA ALA A 251 -0.85 14.07 8.99
C ALA A 251 -2.11 14.87 8.65
N VAL A 252 -3.21 14.20 8.29
CA VAL A 252 -4.51 14.81 7.99
C VAL A 252 -5.37 14.96 9.27
N GLY A 253 -4.95 14.37 10.38
CA GLY A 253 -5.67 14.48 11.66
C GLY A 253 -6.79 13.47 11.86
N GLU A 254 -6.82 12.42 11.04
CA GLU A 254 -7.78 11.33 11.16
C GLU A 254 -7.37 10.38 12.30
N ILE A 255 -7.51 10.84 13.54
CA ILE A 255 -7.03 10.13 14.75
C ILE A 255 -7.71 8.76 14.90
N ALA A 256 -9.02 8.69 14.64
CA ALA A 256 -9.78 7.44 14.74
C ALA A 256 -9.29 6.41 13.71
N LEU A 257 -9.13 6.84 12.45
CA LEU A 257 -8.56 6.01 11.38
C LEU A 257 -7.14 5.56 11.74
N GLY A 258 -6.28 6.48 12.17
CA GLY A 258 -4.90 6.17 12.54
C GLY A 258 -4.81 5.14 13.69
N ALA A 259 -5.61 5.32 14.74
CA ALA A 259 -5.64 4.37 15.87
C ALA A 259 -6.11 2.97 15.45
N PHE A 260 -7.11 2.93 14.58
CA PHE A 260 -7.65 1.68 14.07
C PHE A 260 -6.65 0.93 13.18
N LEU A 261 -6.01 1.65 12.24
CA LEU A 261 -4.93 1.12 11.42
C LEU A 261 -3.76 0.59 12.28
N ILE A 262 -3.38 1.30 13.35
CA ILE A 262 -2.33 0.84 14.26
C ILE A 262 -2.64 -0.54 14.85
N ILE A 263 -3.85 -0.74 15.39
CA ILE A 263 -4.23 -2.00 16.04
C ILE A 263 -4.33 -3.13 15.02
N GLY A 264 -4.99 -2.87 13.89
CA GLY A 264 -5.16 -3.85 12.83
C GLY A 264 -3.81 -4.31 12.28
N PHE A 265 -2.95 -3.37 11.88
CA PHE A 265 -1.63 -3.67 11.33
C PHE A 265 -0.70 -4.34 12.36
N MET A 266 -0.72 -3.88 13.62
CA MET A 266 0.03 -4.55 14.69
C MET A 266 -0.36 -6.03 14.82
N THR A 267 -1.65 -6.32 14.70
CA THR A 267 -2.16 -7.70 14.85
C THR A 267 -1.72 -8.57 13.69
N HIS A 268 -1.85 -8.12 12.44
CA HIS A 268 -1.45 -8.95 11.30
C HIS A 268 0.07 -9.06 11.14
N ASN A 269 0.85 -8.05 11.53
CA ASN A 269 2.32 -8.04 11.38
C ASN A 269 2.96 -9.03 12.37
N THR A 270 2.26 -9.31 13.47
CA THR A 270 2.61 -10.42 14.36
C THR A 270 2.47 -11.77 13.66
N THR A 271 1.43 -11.98 12.85
CA THR A 271 1.24 -13.24 12.10
C THR A 271 2.23 -13.38 10.94
N GLU A 272 2.66 -12.28 10.33
CA GLU A 272 3.71 -12.25 9.31
C GLU A 272 5.07 -12.73 9.83
N GLY A 273 5.41 -12.41 11.09
CA GLY A 273 6.62 -12.94 11.71
C GLY A 273 6.64 -14.46 11.74
N ILE A 274 5.49 -15.11 11.96
CA ILE A 274 5.35 -16.59 11.91
C ILE A 274 5.62 -17.09 10.48
N ALA A 275 5.10 -16.38 9.48
CA ALA A 275 5.33 -16.71 8.07
C ALA A 275 6.82 -16.70 7.71
N ILE A 276 7.58 -15.72 8.18
CA ILE A 276 9.03 -15.57 7.93
C ILE A 276 9.84 -16.73 8.54
N VAL A 277 9.52 -17.16 9.77
CA VAL A 277 10.30 -18.22 10.46
C VAL A 277 9.86 -19.63 10.13
N SER A 278 8.69 -19.83 9.53
CA SER A 278 8.19 -21.14 9.12
C SER A 278 9.16 -21.94 8.24
N PRO A 279 9.77 -21.40 7.17
CA PRO A 279 10.77 -22.13 6.37
C PRO A 279 12.11 -22.35 7.10
N LEU A 280 12.33 -21.72 8.26
CA LEU A 280 13.53 -21.91 9.09
C LEU A 280 13.37 -23.03 10.12
N SER A 281 12.18 -23.62 10.25
CA SER A 281 11.86 -24.62 11.28
C SER A 281 12.61 -25.95 11.13
N SER A 282 13.06 -26.30 9.92
CA SER A 282 13.71 -27.59 9.66
C SER A 282 15.15 -27.69 10.17
N GLU A 283 15.84 -26.56 10.36
CA GLU A 283 17.28 -26.53 10.63
C GLU A 283 17.66 -25.42 11.63
N LYS A 284 18.81 -25.58 12.30
CA LYS A 284 19.29 -24.55 13.24
C LYS A 284 19.70 -23.29 12.48
N THR A 285 18.92 -22.23 12.63
CA THR A 285 19.23 -20.89 12.13
C THR A 285 19.87 -20.02 13.20
N SER A 286 20.93 -19.28 12.80
CA SER A 286 21.61 -18.31 13.66
C SER A 286 20.73 -17.12 14.00
N LEU A 287 20.85 -16.59 15.22
CA LEU A 287 20.13 -15.39 15.66
C LEU A 287 20.36 -14.19 14.73
N LYS A 288 21.56 -14.08 14.13
CA LYS A 288 21.87 -13.00 13.16
C LYS A 288 20.91 -12.99 11.98
N HIS A 289 20.54 -14.17 11.47
CA HIS A 289 19.60 -14.28 10.36
C HIS A 289 18.17 -13.94 10.80
N ILE A 290 17.76 -14.37 11.99
CA ILE A 290 16.44 -14.03 12.56
C ILE A 290 16.31 -12.51 12.74
N LEU A 291 17.34 -11.85 13.26
CA LEU A 291 17.36 -10.39 13.38
C LEU A 291 17.33 -9.70 12.01
N ALA A 292 18.08 -10.21 11.04
CA ALA A 292 18.13 -9.63 9.70
C ALA A 292 16.76 -9.71 8.98
N VAL A 293 16.09 -10.87 9.01
CA VAL A 293 14.78 -11.02 8.38
C VAL A 293 13.69 -10.22 9.12
N GLY A 294 13.81 -10.04 10.44
CA GLY A 294 12.91 -9.14 11.17
C GLY A 294 13.08 -7.67 10.79
N LEU A 295 14.33 -7.22 10.65
CA LEU A 295 14.64 -5.86 10.21
C LEU A 295 14.18 -5.61 8.78
N ILE A 296 14.44 -6.52 7.85
CA ILE A 296 14.05 -6.36 6.44
C ILE A 296 12.51 -6.30 6.31
N ALA A 297 11.78 -7.08 7.09
CA ALA A 297 10.32 -7.11 7.04
C ALA A 297 9.66 -5.94 7.81
N GLY A 298 10.16 -5.59 9.00
CA GLY A 298 9.49 -4.63 9.87
C GLY A 298 10.01 -3.19 9.78
N ALA A 299 11.29 -2.98 9.48
CA ALA A 299 11.88 -1.64 9.47
C ALA A 299 11.34 -0.72 8.36
N PRO A 300 10.96 -1.18 7.16
CA PRO A 300 10.41 -0.33 6.11
C PRO A 300 9.16 0.47 6.49
N THR A 301 8.40 0.03 7.49
CA THR A 301 7.28 0.78 8.08
C THR A 301 7.69 2.16 8.60
N ILE A 302 8.94 2.31 9.07
CA ILE A 302 9.47 3.58 9.59
C ILE A 302 9.63 4.63 8.47
N PRO A 303 10.42 4.40 7.40
CA PRO A 303 10.45 5.32 6.28
C PRO A 303 9.08 5.46 5.61
N GLY A 304 8.23 4.42 5.63
CA GLY A 304 6.84 4.52 5.20
C GLY A 304 6.07 5.60 5.97
N ALA A 305 6.03 5.52 7.30
CA ALA A 305 5.37 6.48 8.18
C ALA A 305 5.90 7.91 7.99
N LEU A 306 7.21 8.05 7.82
CA LEU A 306 7.82 9.34 7.52
C LEU A 306 7.39 9.90 6.16
N LEU A 307 7.44 9.08 5.10
CA LEU A 307 7.06 9.51 3.77
C LEU A 307 5.56 9.83 3.69
N GLY A 308 4.71 9.03 4.35
CA GLY A 308 3.28 9.28 4.46
C GLY A 308 2.97 10.57 5.22
N GLY A 309 3.66 10.81 6.33
CA GLY A 309 3.44 11.99 7.16
C GLY A 309 3.80 13.31 6.48
N PHE A 310 4.85 13.31 5.63
CA PHE A 310 5.37 14.54 5.04
C PHE A 310 5.01 14.74 3.57
N SER A 311 4.87 13.67 2.80
CA SER A 311 4.81 13.73 1.33
C SER A 311 3.94 12.62 0.73
N PHE A 312 2.78 12.35 1.35
CA PHE A 312 1.82 11.39 0.83
C PHE A 312 1.35 11.74 -0.60
N SER A 313 1.18 10.70 -1.41
CA SER A 313 0.62 10.78 -2.75
C SER A 313 -0.04 9.47 -3.11
N ASN A 314 -1.31 9.52 -3.50
CA ASN A 314 -2.08 8.35 -3.94
C ASN A 314 -1.40 7.60 -5.10
N LEU A 315 -0.73 8.31 -6.01
CA LEU A 315 0.02 7.70 -7.12
C LEU A 315 1.19 6.83 -6.61
N TRP A 316 2.03 7.38 -5.73
CA TRP A 316 3.19 6.66 -5.21
C TRP A 316 2.78 5.53 -4.27
N ALA A 317 1.75 5.76 -3.46
CA ALA A 317 1.17 4.75 -2.59
C ALA A 317 0.66 3.54 -3.37
N SER A 318 -0.12 3.79 -4.43
CA SER A 318 -0.64 2.75 -5.32
C SER A 318 0.51 1.91 -5.93
N LEU A 319 1.59 2.58 -6.38
CA LEU A 319 2.73 1.91 -6.96
C LEU A 319 3.48 1.03 -5.94
N PHE A 320 3.75 1.53 -4.73
CA PHE A 320 4.49 0.76 -3.73
C PHE A 320 3.68 -0.43 -3.20
N LEU A 321 2.37 -0.26 -2.97
CA LEU A 321 1.49 -1.37 -2.60
C LEU A 321 1.44 -2.44 -3.70
N ALA A 322 1.39 -2.03 -4.97
CA ALA A 322 1.43 -2.95 -6.10
C ALA A 322 2.76 -3.71 -6.19
N ILE A 323 3.88 -3.03 -5.95
CA ILE A 323 5.22 -3.65 -5.87
C ILE A 323 5.27 -4.66 -4.72
N GLY A 324 4.73 -4.31 -3.54
CA GLY A 324 4.60 -5.23 -2.39
C GLY A 324 3.78 -6.47 -2.74
N ALA A 325 2.60 -6.28 -3.36
CA ALA A 325 1.74 -7.37 -3.81
C ALA A 325 2.47 -8.32 -4.77
N GLY A 326 3.14 -7.79 -5.79
CA GLY A 326 3.88 -8.61 -6.76
C GLY A 326 5.03 -9.38 -6.11
N ALA A 327 5.71 -8.79 -5.12
CA ALA A 327 6.71 -9.48 -4.33
C ALA A 327 6.12 -10.63 -3.49
N ILE A 328 4.99 -10.40 -2.82
CA ILE A 328 4.28 -11.42 -2.05
C ILE A 328 3.84 -12.59 -2.95
N PHE A 329 3.25 -12.31 -4.12
CA PHE A 329 2.85 -13.37 -5.04
C PHE A 329 4.03 -14.16 -5.59
N GLN A 330 5.19 -13.51 -5.81
CA GLN A 330 6.40 -14.21 -6.20
C GLN A 330 6.87 -15.18 -5.11
N VAL A 331 6.82 -14.75 -3.86
CA VAL A 331 7.13 -15.59 -2.70
C VAL A 331 6.17 -16.77 -2.60
N VAL A 332 4.86 -16.54 -2.74
CA VAL A 332 3.84 -17.61 -2.76
C VAL A 332 4.16 -18.64 -3.83
N PHE A 333 4.44 -18.19 -5.05
CA PHE A 333 4.84 -19.06 -6.15
C PHE A 333 6.07 -19.90 -5.80
N GLU A 334 7.08 -19.28 -5.19
CA GLU A 334 8.33 -19.94 -4.86
C GLU A 334 8.20 -20.96 -3.72
N VAL A 335 7.38 -20.66 -2.72
CA VAL A 335 7.04 -21.61 -1.64
C VAL A 335 6.28 -22.82 -2.19
N LEU A 336 5.28 -22.59 -3.05
CA LEU A 336 4.52 -23.66 -3.70
C LEU A 336 5.42 -24.51 -4.60
N ARG A 337 6.33 -23.88 -5.36
CA ARG A 337 7.33 -24.55 -6.19
C ARG A 337 8.27 -25.42 -5.35
N TYR A 338 8.76 -24.89 -4.23
CA TYR A 338 9.62 -25.62 -3.30
C TYR A 338 8.92 -26.86 -2.70
N MET A 339 7.65 -26.73 -2.34
CA MET A 339 6.84 -27.86 -1.89
C MET A 339 6.67 -28.89 -3.02
N ALA A 340 6.38 -28.43 -4.24
CA ALA A 340 6.13 -29.27 -5.41
C ALA A 340 7.37 -30.08 -5.82
N ASP A 341 8.55 -29.45 -5.83
CA ASP A 341 9.81 -30.11 -6.12
C ASP A 341 10.14 -31.25 -5.13
N SER A 342 9.63 -31.16 -3.90
CA SER A 342 9.94 -32.14 -2.85
C SER A 342 9.07 -33.41 -2.92
N ARG A 343 7.86 -33.35 -3.51
CA ARG A 343 6.83 -34.41 -3.37
C ARG A 343 5.99 -34.66 -4.62
N GLY A 344 6.05 -33.78 -5.62
CA GLY A 344 5.21 -33.78 -6.81
C GLY A 344 3.88 -33.03 -6.59
N VAL A 345 3.45 -32.28 -7.61
CA VAL A 345 2.29 -31.36 -7.56
C VAL A 345 0.99 -32.03 -7.08
N LEU A 346 0.68 -33.23 -7.58
CA LEU A 346 -0.55 -33.96 -7.22
C LEU A 346 -0.61 -34.35 -5.74
N SER A 347 0.54 -34.58 -5.10
CA SER A 347 0.59 -34.97 -3.69
C SER A 347 0.26 -33.80 -2.74
N ILE A 348 0.52 -32.56 -3.17
CA ILE A 348 0.30 -31.34 -2.38
C ILE A 348 -1.19 -31.06 -2.25
N PHE A 349 -1.92 -31.10 -3.37
CA PHE A 349 -3.35 -30.81 -3.38
C PHE A 349 -4.20 -31.96 -2.80
N GLY A 350 -3.60 -33.15 -2.60
CA GLY A 350 -4.24 -34.29 -1.95
C GLY A 350 -3.97 -34.42 -0.45
N ASP A 351 -3.05 -33.63 0.12
CA ASP A 351 -2.69 -33.72 1.54
C ASP A 351 -3.60 -32.83 2.40
N LEU A 352 -4.35 -33.43 3.32
CA LEU A 352 -5.23 -32.74 4.25
C LEU A 352 -4.51 -31.67 5.09
N ARG A 353 -3.23 -31.89 5.42
CA ARG A 353 -2.46 -30.92 6.23
C ARG A 353 -2.14 -29.67 5.44
N VAL A 354 -1.82 -29.82 4.16
CA VAL A 354 -1.58 -28.69 3.25
C VAL A 354 -2.88 -27.90 3.08
N PHE A 355 -3.99 -28.59 2.85
CA PHE A 355 -5.30 -27.96 2.74
C PHE A 355 -5.71 -27.20 4.01
N LEU A 356 -5.56 -27.83 5.18
CA LEU A 356 -5.86 -27.20 6.46
C LEU A 356 -4.93 -26.03 6.76
N GLY A 357 -3.63 -26.18 6.49
CA GLY A 357 -2.67 -25.09 6.66
C GLY A 357 -3.07 -23.90 5.82
N LEU A 358 -3.22 -24.09 4.50
CA LEU A 358 -3.67 -23.04 3.57
C LEU A 358 -4.95 -22.34 4.04
N THR A 359 -5.99 -23.13 4.36
CA THR A 359 -7.30 -22.59 4.74
C THR A 359 -7.23 -21.86 6.08
N LEU A 360 -6.53 -22.40 7.08
CA LEU A 360 -6.37 -21.74 8.38
C LEU A 360 -5.49 -20.49 8.29
N GLY A 361 -4.50 -20.47 7.39
CA GLY A 361 -3.70 -19.28 7.10
C GLY A 361 -4.58 -18.17 6.51
N MET A 362 -5.40 -18.50 5.51
CA MET A 362 -6.37 -17.55 4.97
C MET A 362 -7.37 -17.09 6.04
N LEU A 363 -7.92 -18.00 6.84
CA LEU A 363 -8.85 -17.63 7.91
C LEU A 363 -8.20 -16.72 8.96
N ALA A 364 -6.93 -16.97 9.31
CA ALA A 364 -6.18 -16.11 10.23
C ALA A 364 -6.03 -14.69 9.65
N MET A 365 -5.55 -14.56 8.41
CA MET A 365 -5.39 -13.25 7.77
C MET A 365 -6.72 -12.52 7.55
N TYR A 366 -7.78 -13.24 7.19
CA TYR A 366 -9.12 -12.68 7.10
C TYR A 366 -9.63 -12.19 8.46
N SER A 367 -9.39 -12.95 9.53
CA SER A 367 -9.81 -12.56 10.87
C SER A 367 -9.08 -11.31 11.36
N THR A 368 -7.79 -11.17 11.03
CA THR A 368 -7.03 -9.96 11.36
C THR A 368 -7.44 -8.77 10.49
N SER A 369 -7.82 -8.96 9.23
CA SER A 369 -8.28 -7.86 8.38
C SER A 369 -9.65 -7.28 8.80
N LEU A 370 -10.49 -8.06 9.50
CA LEU A 370 -11.69 -7.53 10.16
C LEU A 370 -11.35 -6.47 11.23
N LEU A 371 -10.17 -6.56 11.85
CA LEU A 371 -9.67 -5.58 12.82
C LEU A 371 -8.99 -4.37 12.15
N VAL A 372 -8.81 -4.40 10.82
CA VAL A 372 -8.27 -3.30 10.00
C VAL A 372 -9.39 -2.57 9.24
N THR A 373 -10.61 -3.13 9.18
CA THR A 373 -11.75 -2.57 8.42
C THR A 373 -13.01 -2.18 9.24
N ALA A 374 -13.08 -2.56 10.51
CA ALA A 374 -14.14 -2.27 11.49
C ALA A 374 -14.25 -0.84 12.05
#